data_AF-A0A2K1J9D3-F1
#
_entry.id   AF-A0A2K1J9D3-F1
#
_cell.length_a   1.000
_cell.length_b   1.000
_cell.length_c   1.000
_cell.angle_alpha   90.00
_cell.angle_beta   90.00
_cell.angle_gamma   90.00
#
_symmetry.space_group_name_H-M   'P 1'
#
loop_
_entity.id
_entity.type
_entity.pdbx_description
1 polymer ?
#
loop_
_entity_poly.entity_id
_entity_poly.type
_entity_poly.pdbx_seq_one_letter_code
_entity_poly.pdbx_strand_id
1 'polypeptide(L)'
;MAYLSKAIHVFILHMFLISSSREMLKMATPARSGAPLFLLVVLVAAFAMSTALASDNSVTIINDVGVTIQVHCKSGDRDLHPRTLLSGQRFGWGFKSNFWGTTLFYCSFNWGVKHQSFDVWSMQQSCCWWPVWTVTTQGFLLEDAGCGKAKTYRHPWM
;
A
#
# COMPACT_ATOMS: atom_id res chain seq x y z
N MET A 1 -7.34 -4.43 -14.28
CA MET A 1 -6.00 -5.04 -14.08
C MET A 1 -5.81 -5.79 -12.75
N ALA A 2 -6.82 -5.88 -11.86
CA ALA A 2 -6.72 -6.69 -10.64
C ALA A 2 -6.86 -8.22 -10.85
N TYR A 3 -7.52 -8.63 -11.95
CA TYR A 3 -7.72 -10.05 -12.28
C TYR A 3 -6.44 -10.76 -12.76
N LEU A 4 -5.58 -10.07 -13.52
CA LEU A 4 -4.32 -10.63 -14.02
C LEU A 4 -3.31 -10.89 -12.88
N SER A 5 -3.26 -10.02 -11.87
CA SER A 5 -2.39 -10.21 -10.70
C SER A 5 -2.81 -11.43 -9.86
N LYS A 6 -4.12 -11.60 -9.62
CA LYS A 6 -4.64 -12.80 -8.95
C LYS A 6 -4.43 -14.07 -9.77
N ALA A 7 -4.58 -14.01 -11.10
CA ALA A 7 -4.35 -15.14 -11.99
C ALA A 7 -2.88 -15.60 -11.99
N ILE A 8 -1.93 -14.66 -11.97
CA ILE A 8 -0.50 -14.96 -11.84
C ILE A 8 -0.18 -15.56 -10.46
N HIS A 9 -0.81 -15.05 -9.39
CA HIS A 9 -0.67 -15.59 -8.05
C HIS A 9 -1.21 -17.03 -7.94
N VAL A 10 -2.38 -17.29 -8.53
CA VAL A 10 -2.97 -18.63 -8.63
C VAL A 10 -2.09 -19.54 -9.50
N PHE A 11 -1.51 -19.05 -10.59
CA PHE A 11 -0.57 -19.82 -11.42
C PHE A 11 0.71 -20.17 -10.66
N ILE A 12 1.29 -19.23 -9.92
CA ILE A 12 2.50 -19.45 -9.13
C ILE A 12 2.20 -20.46 -8.01
N LEU A 13 1.13 -20.27 -7.23
CA LEU A 13 0.69 -21.24 -6.22
C LEU A 13 0.31 -22.60 -6.82
N HIS A 14 -0.36 -22.65 -7.98
CA HIS A 14 -0.66 -23.90 -8.66
C HIS A 14 0.61 -24.60 -9.12
N MET A 15 1.62 -23.89 -9.62
CA MET A 15 2.90 -24.50 -9.99
C MET A 15 3.68 -24.98 -8.76
N PHE A 16 3.59 -24.28 -7.62
CA PHE A 16 4.13 -24.75 -6.33
C PHE A 16 3.37 -25.97 -5.76
N LEU A 17 2.06 -26.10 -5.99
CA LEU A 17 1.24 -27.24 -5.51
C LEU A 17 1.25 -28.45 -6.46
N ILE A 18 1.34 -28.22 -7.77
CA ILE A 18 1.48 -29.28 -8.80
C ILE A 18 2.88 -29.91 -8.74
N SER A 19 3.92 -29.11 -8.46
CA SER A 19 5.26 -29.66 -8.19
C SER A 19 5.34 -30.47 -6.89
N SER A 20 4.35 -30.36 -5.99
CA SER A 20 4.35 -31.01 -4.68
C SER A 20 3.53 -32.31 -4.57
N SER A 21 2.57 -32.61 -5.45
CA SER A 21 1.52 -33.60 -5.13
C SER A 21 1.41 -34.86 -5.98
N ARG A 22 2.08 -35.00 -7.14
CA ARG A 22 1.92 -36.23 -7.96
C ARG A 22 3.17 -36.99 -8.39
N GLU A 23 4.37 -36.44 -8.22
CA GLU A 23 5.61 -37.18 -8.55
C GLU A 23 6.42 -37.65 -7.31
N MET A 24 6.11 -37.14 -6.11
CA MET A 24 6.89 -37.43 -4.89
C MET A 24 6.65 -38.85 -4.31
N LEU A 25 5.58 -39.55 -4.69
CA LEU A 25 5.26 -40.86 -4.10
C LEU A 25 5.91 -42.06 -4.81
N LYS A 26 6.70 -41.84 -5.87
CA LYS A 26 7.34 -42.93 -6.63
C LYS A 26 8.86 -42.99 -6.54
N MET A 27 9.51 -42.10 -5.80
CA MET A 27 10.97 -42.13 -5.70
C MET A 27 11.42 -41.88 -4.26
N ALA A 28 11.43 -42.93 -3.46
CA ALA A 28 12.44 -43.07 -2.42
C ALA A 28 13.81 -43.06 -3.13
N THR A 29 14.43 -41.88 -3.21
CA THR A 29 15.78 -41.69 -3.73
C THR A 29 16.61 -40.98 -2.68
N PRO A 30 17.91 -41.30 -2.57
CA PRO A 30 18.70 -41.03 -1.37
C PRO A 30 18.86 -39.52 -1.14
N ALA A 31 18.93 -39.14 0.12
CA ALA A 31 19.14 -37.77 0.57
C ALA A 31 20.30 -37.10 -0.18
N ARG A 32 19.97 -36.30 -1.21
CA ARG A 32 20.93 -35.49 -1.96
C ARG A 32 21.15 -34.22 -1.16
N SER A 33 22.35 -34.06 -0.63
CA SER A 33 22.86 -32.97 0.23
C SER A 33 22.69 -31.53 -0.30
N GLY A 34 22.04 -31.33 -1.45
CA GLY A 34 21.76 -30.03 -2.06
C GLY A 34 20.33 -29.49 -1.87
N ALA A 35 19.41 -30.27 -1.30
CA ALA A 35 18.03 -29.83 -1.03
C ALA A 35 17.93 -28.51 -0.21
N PRO A 36 18.72 -28.28 0.87
CA PRO A 36 18.66 -27.02 1.60
C PRO A 36 19.20 -25.84 0.78
N LEU A 37 20.22 -26.07 -0.07
CA LEU A 37 20.79 -25.04 -0.92
C LEU A 37 19.82 -24.63 -2.04
N PHE A 38 19.16 -25.60 -2.68
CA PHE A 38 18.15 -25.34 -3.70
C PHE A 38 16.94 -24.58 -3.13
N LEU A 39 16.44 -24.99 -1.96
CA LEU A 39 15.36 -24.28 -1.28
C LEU A 39 15.76 -22.84 -0.92
N LEU A 40 16.98 -22.64 -0.42
CA LEU A 40 17.52 -21.31 -0.12
C LEU A 40 17.57 -20.43 -1.38
N VAL A 41 18.04 -20.96 -2.52
CA VAL A 41 18.10 -20.23 -3.80
C VAL A 41 16.69 -19.83 -4.27
N VAL A 42 15.70 -20.72 -4.15
CA VAL A 42 14.30 -20.42 -4.50
C VAL A 42 13.74 -19.31 -3.60
N LEU A 43 14.00 -19.34 -2.28
CA LEU A 43 13.55 -18.29 -1.36
C LEU A 43 14.20 -16.94 -1.65
N VAL A 44 15.51 -16.91 -1.95
CA VAL A 44 16.23 -15.69 -2.32
C VAL A 44 15.68 -15.12 -3.63
N ALA A 45 15.44 -15.96 -4.63
CA ALA A 45 14.86 -15.55 -5.91
C ALA A 45 13.42 -15.01 -5.74
N ALA A 46 12.60 -15.66 -4.91
CA ALA A 46 11.24 -15.21 -4.61
C ALA A 46 11.23 -13.85 -3.90
N PHE A 47 12.13 -13.65 -2.91
CA PHE A 47 12.27 -12.37 -2.22
C PHE A 47 12.74 -11.26 -3.18
N ALA A 48 13.75 -11.53 -4.02
CA ALA A 48 14.25 -10.59 -5.02
C ALA A 48 13.18 -10.22 -6.07
N MET A 49 12.35 -11.16 -6.50
CA MET A 49 11.24 -10.88 -7.42
C MET A 49 10.18 -9.98 -6.75
N SER A 50 9.89 -10.19 -5.46
CA SER A 50 8.89 -9.40 -4.74
C SER A 50 9.26 -7.91 -4.63
N THR A 51 10.56 -7.59 -4.53
CA THR A 51 11.04 -6.21 -4.48
C THR A 51 11.05 -5.56 -5.87
N ALA A 52 11.30 -6.34 -6.92
CA ALA A 52 11.27 -5.87 -8.31
C ALA A 52 9.86 -5.50 -8.79
N LEU A 53 8.82 -6.12 -8.22
CA LEU A 53 7.42 -5.86 -8.55
C LEU A 53 6.75 -4.80 -7.65
N ALA A 54 7.50 -4.18 -6.74
CA ALA A 54 6.96 -3.14 -5.87
C ALA A 54 6.70 -1.85 -6.67
N SER A 55 5.54 -1.22 -6.45
CA SER A 55 5.14 0.01 -7.14
C SER A 55 5.46 1.23 -6.30
N ASP A 56 6.07 2.25 -6.91
CA ASP A 56 6.30 3.55 -6.27
C ASP A 56 5.00 4.36 -6.21
N ASN A 57 4.67 4.80 -5.00
CA ASN A 57 3.44 5.52 -4.68
C ASN A 57 3.75 6.73 -3.80
N SER A 58 2.83 7.68 -3.75
CA SER A 58 2.92 8.84 -2.86
C SER A 58 1.55 9.28 -2.38
N VAL A 59 1.51 9.90 -1.20
CA VAL A 59 0.31 10.54 -0.64
C VAL A 59 0.70 11.95 -0.22
N THR A 60 -0.17 12.92 -0.46
CA THR A 60 -0.01 14.30 0.02
C THR A 60 -1.26 14.75 0.78
N ILE A 61 -1.05 15.40 1.92
CA ILE A 61 -2.06 16.04 2.74
C ILE A 61 -1.76 17.53 2.78
N ILE A 62 -2.78 18.36 2.57
CA ILE A 62 -2.70 19.82 2.58
C ILE A 62 -3.69 20.34 3.62
N ASN A 63 -3.22 21.20 4.52
CA ASN A 63 -4.09 21.91 5.45
C ASN A 63 -4.59 23.22 4.83
N ASP A 64 -5.90 23.30 4.59
CA ASP A 64 -6.62 24.49 4.10
C ASP A 64 -7.80 24.83 5.04
N VAL A 65 -7.65 24.52 6.33
CA VAL A 65 -8.68 24.82 7.34
C VAL A 65 -8.62 26.28 7.80
N GLY A 66 -7.47 26.95 7.66
CA GLY A 66 -7.23 28.29 8.20
C GLY A 66 -6.62 28.30 9.60
N VAL A 67 -6.50 27.14 10.26
CA VAL A 67 -5.88 26.96 11.58
C VAL A 67 -4.91 25.79 11.58
N THR A 68 -4.13 25.65 12.65
CA THR A 68 -3.23 24.50 12.83
C THR A 68 -4.02 23.22 13.05
N ILE A 69 -3.66 22.15 12.33
CA ILE A 69 -4.23 20.81 12.50
C ILE A 69 -3.16 19.81 12.94
N GLN A 70 -3.55 18.78 13.68
CA GLN A 70 -2.71 17.61 13.95
C GLN A 70 -3.13 16.46 13.03
N VAL A 71 -2.14 15.84 12.40
CA VAL A 71 -2.32 14.72 11.47
C VAL A 71 -1.44 13.57 11.94
N HIS A 72 -2.01 12.38 12.11
CA HIS A 72 -1.24 11.18 12.41
C HIS A 72 -1.60 10.10 11.41
N CYS A 73 -0.61 9.63 10.66
CA CYS A 73 -0.78 8.65 9.59
C CYS A 73 0.02 7.39 9.87
N LYS A 74 -0.52 6.22 9.50
CA LYS A 74 0.15 4.94 9.67
C LYS A 74 -0.33 3.88 8.67
N SER A 75 0.47 2.84 8.51
CA SER A 75 0.22 1.68 7.64
C SER A 75 0.74 0.41 8.30
N GLY A 76 -0.15 -0.47 8.77
CA GLY A 76 0.26 -1.66 9.54
C GLY A 76 1.23 -1.27 10.68
N ASP A 77 2.45 -1.81 10.63
CA ASP A 77 3.53 -1.53 11.60
C ASP A 77 4.33 -0.25 11.29
N ARG A 78 4.11 0.41 10.15
CA ARG A 78 4.78 1.67 9.81
C ARG A 78 3.99 2.86 10.35
N ASP A 79 4.52 3.47 11.41
CA ASP A 79 4.05 4.76 11.89
C ASP A 79 4.82 5.91 11.19
N LEU A 80 4.09 6.89 10.64
CA LEU A 80 4.69 8.09 10.03
C LEU A 80 4.90 9.23 11.03
N HIS A 81 4.61 8.96 12.30
CA HIS A 81 4.60 9.86 13.44
C HIS A 81 3.55 10.97 13.31
N PRO A 82 3.08 11.53 14.43
CA PRO A 82 2.23 12.70 14.42
C PRO A 82 2.93 13.92 13.80
N ARG A 83 2.18 14.71 13.02
CA ARG A 83 2.62 15.94 12.38
C ARG A 83 1.65 17.07 12.71
N THR A 84 2.20 18.23 13.06
CA THR A 84 1.45 19.46 13.23
C THR A 84 1.59 20.31 11.97
N LEU A 85 0.47 20.61 11.31
CA LEU A 85 0.46 21.39 10.07
C LEU A 85 -0.20 22.75 10.32
N LEU A 86 0.55 23.83 10.09
CA LEU A 86 0.00 25.18 10.02
C LEU A 86 -0.90 25.32 8.78
N SER A 87 -1.74 26.35 8.75
CA SER A 87 -2.55 26.66 7.56
C SER A 87 -1.65 26.82 6.32
N GLY A 88 -2.05 26.22 5.20
CA GLY A 88 -1.30 26.18 3.94
C GLY A 88 -0.16 25.16 3.89
N GLN A 89 0.21 24.51 5.00
CA GLN A 89 1.29 23.52 5.00
C GLN A 89 0.86 22.17 4.40
N ARG A 90 1.87 21.44 3.91
CA ARG A 90 1.71 20.13 3.28
C ARG A 90 2.54 19.08 4.01
N PHE A 91 1.99 17.88 4.08
CA PHE A 91 2.68 16.69 4.57
C PHE A 91 2.49 15.56 3.54
N GLY A 92 3.58 15.05 3.01
CA GLY A 92 3.53 13.94 2.07
C GLY A 92 4.69 12.99 2.26
N TRP A 93 4.51 11.76 1.79
CA TRP A 93 5.52 10.72 1.83
C TRP A 93 5.40 9.83 0.58
N GLY A 94 6.56 9.36 0.13
CA GLY A 94 6.67 8.30 -0.89
C GLY A 94 6.83 6.94 -0.23
N PHE A 95 6.31 5.90 -0.86
CA PHE A 95 6.48 4.52 -0.41
C PHE A 95 6.35 3.53 -1.56
N LYS A 96 6.90 2.34 -1.35
CA LYS A 96 6.70 1.19 -2.23
C LYS A 96 5.57 0.33 -1.70
N SER A 97 4.53 0.13 -2.50
CA SER A 97 3.47 -0.82 -2.15
C SER A 97 3.99 -2.23 -2.31
N ASN A 98 3.59 -3.13 -1.41
CA ASN A 98 3.98 -4.53 -1.52
C ASN A 98 3.24 -5.19 -2.70
N PHE A 99 3.88 -6.18 -3.31
CA PHE A 99 3.29 -6.95 -4.41
C PHE A 99 1.95 -7.63 -4.03
N TRP A 100 1.72 -7.86 -2.73
CA TRP A 100 0.59 -8.60 -2.19
C TRP A 100 -0.72 -7.81 -2.15
N GLY A 101 -0.74 -6.52 -2.48
CA GLY A 101 -2.01 -5.76 -2.44
C GLY A 101 -2.37 -5.22 -1.07
N THR A 102 -1.57 -5.45 -0.03
CA THR A 102 -1.98 -5.26 1.37
C THR A 102 -1.51 -3.95 1.99
N THR A 103 -0.75 -3.14 1.25
CA THR A 103 -0.37 -1.80 1.73
C THR A 103 -1.62 -0.92 1.84
N LEU A 104 -1.77 -0.21 2.95
CA LEU A 104 -2.90 0.67 3.26
C LEU A 104 -2.38 1.79 4.18
N PHE A 105 -2.67 3.04 3.88
CA PHE A 105 -2.43 4.16 4.81
C PHE A 105 -3.74 4.77 5.25
N TYR A 106 -3.87 4.97 6.55
CA TYR A 106 -4.97 5.70 7.17
C TYR A 106 -4.40 6.82 8.03
N CYS A 107 -5.18 7.89 8.16
CA CYS A 107 -4.79 9.06 8.93
C CYS A 107 -5.91 9.52 9.85
N SER A 108 -5.54 10.02 11.02
CA SER A 108 -6.42 10.80 11.91
C SER A 108 -6.10 12.29 11.79
N PHE A 109 -7.13 13.12 11.78
CA PHE A 109 -7.07 14.57 11.61
C PHE A 109 -7.82 15.25 12.74
N ASN A 110 -7.14 16.14 13.46
CA ASN A 110 -7.65 16.78 14.66
C ASN A 110 -7.45 18.29 14.63
N TRP A 111 -8.51 19.04 14.91
CA TRP A 111 -8.43 20.48 15.16
C TRP A 111 -9.63 20.96 15.99
N GLY A 112 -9.36 21.69 17.08
CA GLY A 112 -10.39 22.07 18.03
C GLY A 112 -11.17 20.86 18.55
N VAL A 113 -12.48 20.85 18.35
CA VAL A 113 -13.38 19.73 18.71
C VAL A 113 -13.60 18.72 17.59
N LYS A 114 -13.06 18.96 16.39
CA LYS A 114 -13.23 18.10 15.23
C LYS A 114 -12.15 17.04 15.18
N HIS A 115 -12.58 15.79 15.06
CA HIS A 115 -11.74 14.61 14.94
C HIS A 115 -12.29 13.71 13.84
N GLN A 116 -11.45 13.27 12.92
CA GLN A 116 -11.85 12.30 11.90
C GLN A 116 -10.71 11.38 11.51
N SER A 117 -11.02 10.12 11.17
CA SER A 117 -10.03 9.17 10.67
C SER A 117 -10.60 8.35 9.51
N PHE A 118 -9.77 8.11 8.49
CA PHE A 118 -10.12 7.30 7.32
C PHE A 118 -8.88 6.89 6.53
N ASP A 119 -9.08 5.97 5.59
CA ASP A 119 -8.05 5.50 4.67
C ASP A 119 -7.73 6.57 3.62
N VAL A 120 -6.50 7.08 3.65
CA VAL A 120 -6.00 8.05 2.67
C VAL A 120 -5.41 7.37 1.44
N TRP A 121 -5.00 6.10 1.57
CA TRP A 121 -4.46 5.29 0.49
C TRP A 121 -4.70 3.78 0.72
N SER A 122 -4.91 3.02 -0.35
CA SER A 122 -5.29 1.60 -0.44
C SER A 122 -5.08 1.11 -1.87
N MET A 123 -4.38 0.00 -2.08
CA MET A 123 -3.84 -0.48 -3.37
C MET A 123 -4.84 -0.73 -4.53
N GLN A 124 -6.09 -0.32 -4.41
CA GLN A 124 -7.16 -0.57 -5.37
C GLN A 124 -7.29 0.44 -6.51
N GLN A 125 -6.29 1.30 -6.75
CA GLN A 125 -6.48 2.45 -7.62
C GLN A 125 -5.60 2.40 -8.86
N SER A 126 -6.07 3.08 -9.91
CA SER A 126 -5.54 3.10 -11.26
C SER A 126 -4.04 3.40 -11.35
N CYS A 127 -3.43 3.09 -12.49
CA CYS A 127 -1.98 3.21 -12.77
C CYS A 127 -1.32 4.59 -12.55
N CYS A 128 -2.08 5.62 -12.21
CA CYS A 128 -1.54 6.96 -11.91
C CYS A 128 -2.10 7.53 -10.61
N TRP A 129 -2.35 6.68 -9.62
CA TRP A 129 -2.98 7.12 -8.39
C TRP A 129 -1.99 7.73 -7.38
N TRP A 130 -1.95 9.06 -7.34
CA TRP A 130 -1.22 9.84 -6.34
C TRP A 130 -2.20 10.79 -5.63
N PRO A 131 -2.85 10.34 -4.55
CA PRO A 131 -3.89 11.11 -3.89
C PRO A 131 -3.32 12.35 -3.20
N VAL A 132 -3.96 13.48 -3.48
CA VAL A 132 -3.77 14.73 -2.76
C VAL A 132 -5.05 15.03 -1.98
N TRP A 133 -4.96 14.94 -0.66
CA TRP A 133 -6.03 15.24 0.28
C TRP A 133 -5.93 16.68 0.74
N THR A 134 -6.95 17.50 0.47
CA THR A 134 -7.07 18.86 1.01
C THR A 134 -8.07 18.84 2.16
N VAL A 135 -7.60 19.22 3.34
CA VAL A 135 -8.39 19.31 4.58
C VAL A 135 -8.94 20.72 4.68
N THR A 136 -10.25 20.88 4.69
CA THR A 136 -10.94 22.19 4.74
C THR A 136 -11.84 22.28 5.97
N THR A 137 -12.46 23.44 6.21
CA THR A 137 -13.44 23.58 7.29
C THR A 137 -14.70 22.73 7.10
N GLN A 138 -15.05 22.38 5.85
CA GLN A 138 -16.24 21.59 5.52
C GLN A 138 -15.97 20.08 5.55
N GLY A 139 -14.75 19.68 5.18
CA GLY A 139 -14.37 18.28 5.12
C GLY A 139 -13.13 18.07 4.25
N PHE A 140 -13.10 16.94 3.55
CA PHE A 140 -11.94 16.43 2.86
C PHE A 140 -12.18 16.32 1.37
N LEU A 141 -11.35 17.00 0.58
CA LEU A 141 -11.33 16.90 -0.88
C LEU A 141 -10.19 16.01 -1.32
N LEU A 142 -10.43 15.19 -2.34
CA LEU A 142 -9.46 14.31 -2.95
C LEU A 142 -9.23 14.69 -4.41
N GLU A 143 -7.96 14.82 -4.78
CA GLU A 143 -7.48 14.94 -6.15
C GLU A 143 -6.57 13.76 -6.48
N ASP A 144 -6.66 13.28 -7.73
CA ASP A 144 -5.79 12.23 -8.26
C ASP A 144 -4.76 12.86 -9.19
N ALA A 145 -3.61 13.24 -8.61
CA ALA A 145 -2.63 14.07 -9.30
C ALA A 145 -1.95 13.37 -10.49
N GLY A 146 -1.80 12.04 -10.46
CA GLY A 146 -1.16 11.33 -11.56
C GLY A 146 -2.05 11.16 -12.79
N CYS A 147 -3.39 11.27 -12.65
CA CYS A 147 -4.33 11.26 -13.78
C CYS A 147 -4.90 12.65 -14.13
N GLY A 148 -4.52 13.71 -13.41
CA GLY A 148 -5.07 15.06 -13.62
C GLY A 148 -6.58 15.17 -13.39
N LYS A 149 -7.15 14.38 -12.47
CA LYS A 149 -8.59 14.45 -12.16
C LYS A 149 -8.90 15.65 -11.27
N ALA A 150 -10.09 16.21 -11.43
CA ALA A 150 -10.56 17.32 -10.61
C ALA A 150 -10.72 16.92 -9.13
N LYS A 151 -10.53 17.91 -8.23
CA LYS A 151 -10.82 17.78 -6.79
C LYS A 151 -12.28 17.42 -6.56
N THR A 152 -12.51 16.35 -5.83
CA THR A 152 -13.85 15.86 -5.46
C THR A 152 -14.01 15.85 -3.95
N TYR A 153 -15.15 16.31 -3.43
CA TYR A 153 -15.48 16.21 -2.01
C TYR A 153 -15.76 14.74 -1.63
N ARG A 154 -15.12 14.22 -0.58
CA ARG A 154 -15.19 12.79 -0.23
C ARG A 154 -15.77 12.52 1.15
N HIS A 155 -15.37 13.31 2.14
CA HIS A 155 -15.78 13.08 3.52
C HIS A 155 -16.13 14.40 4.20
N PRO A 156 -17.31 14.54 4.84
CA PRO A 156 -17.57 15.62 5.79
C PRO A 156 -16.81 15.37 7.09
N TRP A 157 -16.65 16.40 7.91
CA TRP A 157 -16.29 16.22 9.33
C TRP A 157 -17.42 15.50 10.09
N MET A 158 -17.06 14.60 11.00
CA MET A 158 -17.94 14.06 12.02
C MET A 158 -18.18 15.04 13.17
#